data_AF-A0A2E5NNC2-F1
#
_entry.id   AF-A0A2E5NNC2-F1
#
_cell.length_a   1.000
_cell.length_b   1.000
_cell.length_c   1.000
_cell.angle_alpha   90.00
_cell.angle_beta   90.00
_cell.angle_gamma   90.00
#
_symmetry.space_group_name_H-M   'P 1'
#
loop_
_entity.id
_entity.type
_entity.pdbx_description
1 polymer ?
#
loop_
_entity_poly.entity_id
_entity_poly.type
_entity_poly.pdbx_seq_one_letter_code
_entity_poly.pdbx_strand_id
1 'polypeptide(L)'
;MLGFYEGKIMTKITLQALFFKRIFVASFLAFACFIDSSWGQELSDYYVDPNWPKPLPNNWKIGGVMGVAIDRNGDIWVYNRPNDLTALELRAEPSPSIAVCCVRPPAMIHFDAAGNV
;
A
#
# COMPACT_ATOMS: atom_id res chain seq x y z
N MET A 1 -36.33 -1.21 -71.61
CA MET A 1 -35.90 -2.20 -70.59
C MET A 1 -34.74 -1.69 -69.72
N LEU A 2 -34.61 -0.38 -69.46
CA LEU A 2 -33.49 0.17 -68.66
C LEU A 2 -33.85 0.43 -67.17
N GLY A 3 -35.14 0.58 -66.84
CA GLY A 3 -35.58 0.92 -65.48
C GLY A 3 -35.59 -0.23 -64.45
N PHE A 4 -35.44 -1.50 -64.88
CA PHE A 4 -35.42 -2.64 -63.96
C PHE A 4 -34.02 -2.94 -63.40
N TYR A 5 -32.95 -2.44 -64.05
CA TYR A 5 -31.56 -2.70 -63.65
C TYR A 5 -31.06 -1.70 -62.60
N GLU A 6 -31.54 -0.45 -62.62
CA GLU A 6 -31.13 0.61 -61.69
C GLU A 6 -31.62 0.38 -60.26
N GLY A 7 -32.85 -0.14 -60.07
CA GLY A 7 -33.41 -0.38 -58.73
C GLY A 7 -32.65 -1.46 -57.94
N LYS A 8 -32.25 -2.56 -58.60
CA LYS A 8 -31.59 -3.71 -57.94
C LYS A 8 -30.16 -3.41 -57.52
N ILE A 9 -29.48 -2.50 -58.22
CA ILE A 9 -28.12 -2.03 -57.90
C ILE A 9 -28.16 -1.07 -56.72
N MET A 10 -29.10 -0.11 -56.71
CA MET A 10 -29.26 0.82 -55.58
C MET A 10 -29.58 0.09 -54.26
N THR A 11 -30.47 -0.91 -54.26
CA THR A 11 -30.81 -1.64 -53.02
C THR A 11 -29.63 -2.41 -52.43
N LYS A 12 -28.75 -2.99 -53.27
CA LYS A 12 -27.55 -3.70 -52.79
C LYS A 12 -26.51 -2.76 -52.19
N ILE A 13 -26.31 -1.56 -52.77
CA ILE A 13 -25.39 -0.54 -52.26
C ILE A 13 -25.89 0.01 -50.92
N THR A 14 -27.20 0.27 -50.80
CA THR A 14 -27.80 0.71 -49.53
C THR A 14 -27.71 -0.37 -48.46
N LEU A 15 -27.94 -1.64 -48.80
CA LEU A 15 -27.83 -2.76 -47.86
C LEU A 15 -26.38 -2.98 -47.41
N GLN A 16 -25.41 -2.94 -48.33
CA GLN A 16 -23.99 -3.05 -47.99
C GLN A 16 -23.51 -1.87 -47.13
N ALA A 17 -23.91 -0.63 -47.45
CA ALA A 17 -23.60 0.54 -46.63
C ALA A 17 -24.22 0.46 -45.22
N LEU A 18 -25.43 -0.09 -45.09
CA LEU A 18 -26.08 -0.34 -43.80
C LEU A 18 -25.39 -1.45 -42.99
N PHE A 19 -24.89 -2.50 -43.65
CA PHE A 19 -24.10 -3.55 -42.99
C PHE A 19 -22.75 -3.03 -42.49
N PHE A 20 -22.02 -2.27 -43.31
CA PHE A 20 -20.74 -1.67 -42.91
C PHE A 20 -20.91 -0.65 -41.78
N LYS A 21 -21.98 0.17 -41.82
CA LYS A 21 -22.30 1.13 -40.74
C LYS A 21 -22.64 0.43 -39.43
N ARG A 22 -23.34 -0.72 -39.46
CA ARG A 22 -23.66 -1.52 -38.28
C ARG A 22 -22.43 -2.18 -37.66
N ILE A 23 -21.52 -2.71 -38.49
CA ILE A 23 -20.27 -3.33 -38.02
C ILE A 23 -19.37 -2.29 -37.36
N PHE A 24 -19.23 -1.10 -37.96
CA PHE A 24 -18.38 -0.03 -37.41
C PHE A 24 -18.90 0.51 -36.07
N VAL A 25 -20.22 0.68 -35.93
CA VAL A 25 -20.86 1.11 -34.67
C VAL A 25 -20.72 0.03 -33.58
N ALA A 26 -20.89 -1.25 -33.93
CA ALA A 26 -20.74 -2.36 -32.98
C ALA A 26 -19.29 -2.49 -32.47
N SER A 27 -18.28 -2.35 -33.35
CA SER A 27 -16.88 -2.36 -32.93
C SER A 27 -16.49 -1.16 -32.06
N PHE A 28 -17.04 0.03 -32.34
CA PHE A 28 -16.76 1.22 -31.55
C PHE A 28 -17.36 1.14 -30.14
N LEU A 29 -18.57 0.59 -30.01
CA LEU A 29 -19.22 0.33 -28.71
C LEU A 29 -18.50 -0.76 -27.91
N ALA A 30 -18.00 -1.81 -28.57
CA ALA A 30 -17.22 -2.85 -27.89
C ALA A 30 -15.87 -2.30 -27.36
N PHE A 31 -15.21 -1.41 -28.10
CA PHE A 31 -13.93 -0.83 -27.69
C PHE A 31 -14.04 0.09 -26.47
N ALA A 32 -15.17 0.81 -26.31
CA ALA A 32 -15.38 1.71 -25.18
C ALA A 32 -15.47 0.99 -23.82
N CYS A 33 -15.97 -0.25 -23.76
CA CYS A 33 -16.06 -1.03 -22.52
C CYS A 33 -14.71 -1.58 -22.01
N PHE A 34 -13.64 -1.55 -22.81
CA PHE A 34 -12.32 -2.02 -22.37
C PHE A 34 -11.52 -0.96 -21.61
N ILE A 35 -12.00 0.29 -21.52
CA ILE A 35 -11.23 1.41 -20.97
C ILE A 35 -11.54 1.66 -19.48
N ASP A 36 -12.52 0.96 -18.88
CA ASP A 36 -12.94 1.16 -17.48
C ASP A 36 -12.04 0.46 -16.43
N SER A 37 -10.74 0.33 -16.70
CA SER A 37 -9.77 -0.10 -15.68
C SER A 37 -9.16 1.11 -14.99
N SER A 38 -9.94 1.84 -14.20
CA SER A 38 -9.39 2.85 -13.30
C SER A 38 -8.70 2.15 -12.13
N TRP A 39 -7.37 2.13 -12.14
CA TRP A 39 -6.57 1.78 -10.97
C TRP A 39 -6.58 2.97 -10.00
N GLY A 40 -7.75 3.29 -9.45
CA GLY A 40 -7.86 4.20 -8.32
C GLY A 40 -7.37 3.44 -7.09
N GLN A 41 -6.23 3.83 -6.51
CA GLN A 41 -5.88 3.36 -5.19
C GLN A 41 -6.91 3.96 -4.22
N GLU A 42 -7.76 3.13 -3.63
CA GLU A 42 -8.55 3.56 -2.48
C GLU A 42 -7.58 4.10 -1.42
N LEU A 43 -7.78 5.36 -1.04
CA LEU A 43 -7.12 5.94 0.11
C LEU A 43 -7.69 5.23 1.34
N SER A 44 -6.93 4.29 1.89
CA SER A 44 -7.21 3.76 3.22
C SER A 44 -6.97 4.86 4.24
N ASP A 45 -7.94 5.11 5.09
CA ASP A 45 -7.71 5.89 6.30
C ASP A 45 -6.78 5.10 7.21
N TYR A 46 -5.75 5.77 7.74
CA TYR A 46 -4.83 5.20 8.73
C TYR A 46 -5.04 5.91 10.05
N TYR A 47 -5.16 5.13 11.13
CA TYR A 47 -5.29 5.64 12.49
C TYR A 47 -4.09 5.17 13.32
N VAL A 48 -3.67 6.01 14.25
CA VAL A 48 -2.62 5.66 15.22
C VAL A 48 -3.25 4.83 16.34
N ASP A 49 -2.68 3.66 16.64
CA ASP A 49 -3.00 2.93 17.86
C ASP A 49 -2.18 3.52 19.03
N PRO A 50 -2.81 4.20 19.99
CA PRO A 50 -2.09 4.80 21.12
C PRO A 50 -1.57 3.78 22.14
N ASN A 51 -2.04 2.53 22.09
CA ASN A 51 -1.65 1.48 23.03
C ASN A 51 -0.51 0.58 22.52
N TRP A 52 -0.05 0.82 21.28
CA TRP A 52 1.04 0.09 20.66
C TRP A 52 2.29 0.97 20.56
N PRO A 53 3.50 0.46 20.90
CA PRO A 53 3.77 -0.83 21.50
C PRO A 53 3.42 -0.84 23.00
N LYS A 54 3.42 -2.03 23.61
CA LYS A 54 3.26 -2.14 25.07
C LYS A 54 4.47 -1.54 25.78
N PRO A 55 4.35 -1.21 27.09
CA PRO A 55 5.48 -0.72 27.87
C PRO A 55 6.69 -1.67 27.76
N LEU A 56 7.84 -1.11 27.38
CA LEU A 56 9.04 -1.89 27.13
C LEU A 56 9.56 -2.52 28.43
N PRO A 57 10.09 -3.76 28.36
CA PRO A 57 10.66 -4.42 29.52
C PRO A 57 11.97 -3.75 29.97
N ASN A 58 12.45 -4.14 31.15
CA ASN A 58 13.79 -3.80 31.64
C ASN A 58 14.11 -2.29 31.67
N ASN A 59 13.08 -1.45 31.79
CA ASN A 59 13.19 0.01 31.80
C ASN A 59 13.96 0.58 30.60
N TRP A 60 13.77 -0.03 29.42
CA TRP A 60 14.48 0.36 28.21
C TRP A 60 14.11 1.76 27.74
N LYS A 61 15.12 2.47 27.25
CA LYS A 61 14.97 3.71 26.48
C LYS A 61 15.48 3.48 25.07
N ILE A 62 14.62 3.58 24.06
CA ILE A 62 15.03 3.43 22.66
C ILE A 62 15.83 4.67 22.22
N GLY A 63 16.91 4.44 21.47
CA GLY A 63 17.72 5.48 20.83
C GLY A 63 17.19 5.85 19.45
N GLY A 64 18.10 6.17 18.52
CA GLY A 64 17.72 6.41 17.12
C GLY A 64 17.31 5.11 16.43
N VAL A 65 16.13 5.10 15.80
CA VAL A 65 15.67 3.97 14.96
C VAL A 65 16.13 4.20 13.53
N MET A 66 16.96 3.30 13.00
CA MET A 66 17.46 3.36 11.62
C MET A 66 16.54 2.69 10.60
N GLY A 67 15.71 1.76 11.06
CA GLY A 67 14.84 1.01 10.17
C GLY A 67 13.85 0.15 10.93
N VAL A 68 12.76 -0.17 10.24
CA VAL A 68 11.71 -1.07 10.69
C VAL A 68 11.40 -2.03 9.55
N ALA A 69 11.24 -3.32 9.86
CA ALA A 69 10.83 -4.33 8.92
C ALA A 69 9.69 -5.17 9.51
N ILE A 70 8.85 -5.72 8.63
CA ILE A 70 7.77 -6.63 9.02
C ILE A 70 8.05 -7.98 8.35
N ASP A 71 8.03 -9.05 9.13
CA ASP A 71 8.25 -10.39 8.60
C ASP A 71 6.93 -11.08 8.16
N ARG A 72 7.05 -12.32 7.69
CA ARG A 72 5.91 -13.10 7.18
C ARG A 72 4.85 -13.43 8.24
N ASN A 73 5.16 -13.35 9.52
CA ASN A 73 4.26 -13.63 10.62
C ASN A 73 3.55 -12.35 11.09
N GLY A 74 3.90 -11.19 10.52
CA GLY A 74 3.43 -9.89 10.98
C GLY A 74 4.22 -9.36 12.17
N ASP A 75 5.37 -9.95 12.50
CA ASP A 75 6.23 -9.44 13.55
C ASP A 75 7.04 -8.25 13.04
N ILE A 76 7.24 -7.28 13.93
CA ILE A 76 7.90 -6.01 13.66
C ILE A 76 9.30 -6.04 14.24
N TRP A 77 10.29 -5.82 13.39
CA TRP A 77 11.70 -5.79 13.75
C TRP A 77 12.21 -4.35 13.68
N VAL A 78 12.69 -3.83 14.82
CA VAL A 78 13.17 -2.45 14.95
C VAL A 78 14.68 -2.45 15.10
N TYR A 79 15.37 -1.79 14.16
CA TYR A 79 16.82 -1.58 14.22
C TYR A 79 17.13 -0.29 14.98
N ASN A 80 17.41 -0.44 16.27
CA ASN A 80 17.74 0.59 17.23
C ASN A 80 19.27 0.85 17.29
N ARG A 81 19.66 2.11 17.46
CA ARG A 81 21.04 2.54 17.75
C ARG A 81 21.20 2.82 19.25
N PRO A 82 21.51 1.80 20.06
CA PRO A 82 21.60 1.95 21.50
C PRO A 82 22.65 2.94 21.99
N ASN A 83 23.68 3.18 21.17
CA ASN A 83 24.81 4.04 21.51
C ASN A 83 24.57 5.51 21.14
N ASP A 84 23.40 5.84 20.57
CA ASP A 84 22.99 7.25 20.36
C ASP A 84 22.57 7.91 21.67
N LEU A 85 22.21 7.09 22.65
CA LEU A 85 21.80 7.53 23.97
C LEU A 85 23.00 8.05 24.74
N THR A 86 22.84 9.27 25.25
CA THR A 86 23.86 9.95 26.05
C THR A 86 23.81 9.51 27.52
N ALA A 87 24.85 9.84 28.29
CA ALA A 87 24.86 9.56 29.74
C ALA A 87 23.73 10.29 30.51
N LEU A 88 23.21 11.41 29.98
CA LEU A 88 22.08 12.12 30.58
C LEU A 88 20.75 11.38 30.40
N GLU A 89 20.70 10.47 29.43
CA GLU A 89 19.54 9.67 29.10
C GLU A 89 19.56 8.29 29.77
N LEU A 90 20.75 7.72 29.99
CA LEU A 90 20.96 6.38 30.53
C LEU A 90 21.11 6.36 32.06
N ARG A 91 20.18 7.01 32.79
CA ARG A 91 20.35 7.25 34.23
C ARG A 91 20.16 6.04 35.15
N ALA A 92 19.65 4.92 34.63
CA ALA A 92 19.56 3.66 35.38
C ALA A 92 20.76 2.73 35.20
N GLU A 93 21.67 3.01 34.27
CA GLU A 93 22.85 2.17 34.04
C GLU A 93 23.97 2.35 35.07
N PRO A 94 24.27 3.57 35.56
CA PRO A 94 25.31 3.75 36.57
C PRO A 94 25.00 3.00 37.88
N SER A 95 26.05 2.63 38.60
CA SER A 95 25.94 2.05 39.95
C SER A 95 26.60 3.00 40.96
N PRO A 96 25.85 3.59 41.91
CA PRO A 96 24.41 3.43 42.14
C PRO A 96 23.55 4.13 41.09
N SER A 97 22.35 3.59 40.85
CA SER A 97 21.40 4.14 39.88
C SER A 97 20.88 5.52 40.31
N ILE A 98 20.76 6.43 39.34
CA ILE A 98 20.33 7.82 39.54
C ILE A 98 18.82 7.97 39.28
N ALA A 99 18.23 7.08 38.48
CA ALA A 99 16.81 7.11 38.12
C ALA A 99 16.21 5.70 38.07
N VAL A 100 14.89 5.61 38.19
CA VAL A 100 14.17 4.33 38.08
C VAL A 100 14.29 3.74 36.68
N CYS A 101 14.50 4.59 35.66
CA CYS A 101 14.49 4.19 34.27
C CYS A 101 15.79 4.40 33.54
N CYS A 102 15.75 3.80 32.36
CA CYS A 102 16.45 4.22 31.17
C CYS A 102 17.79 3.51 31.05
N VAL A 103 17.66 2.25 30.67
CA VAL A 103 18.73 1.34 30.29
C VAL A 103 18.71 1.17 28.78
N ARG A 104 19.87 0.94 28.19
CA ARG A 104 20.04 0.70 26.77
C ARG A 104 19.38 -0.64 26.34
N PRO A 105 18.45 -0.62 25.36
CA PRO A 105 17.93 -1.84 24.75
C PRO A 105 18.94 -2.45 23.76
N PRO A 106 18.72 -3.70 23.31
CA PRO A 106 19.47 -4.29 22.21
C PRO A 106 19.38 -3.48 20.91
N ALA A 107 20.30 -3.76 19.98
CA ALA A 107 20.31 -3.11 18.66
C ALA A 107 19.17 -3.59 17.76
N MET A 108 18.74 -4.85 17.88
CA MET A 108 17.55 -5.37 17.19
C MET A 108 16.51 -5.71 18.23
N ILE A 109 15.31 -5.15 18.09
CA ILE A 109 14.17 -5.40 18.97
C ILE A 109 13.08 -6.07 18.13
N HIS A 110 12.63 -7.22 18.57
CA HIS A 110 11.48 -7.93 17.99
C HIS A 110 10.22 -7.49 18.73
N PHE A 111 9.16 -7.21 17.99
CA PHE A 111 7.84 -6.98 18.53
C PHE A 111 6.85 -7.90 17.82
N ASP A 112 5.96 -8.55 18.56
CA ASP A 112 4.81 -9.19 17.95
C ASP A 112 3.76 -8.15 17.49
N ALA A 113 2.76 -8.59 16.73
CA ALA A 113 1.69 -7.71 16.26
C ALA A 113 0.90 -7.02 17.40
N ALA A 114 0.89 -7.60 18.61
CA ALA A 114 0.25 -7.01 19.78
C ALA A 114 1.17 -6.03 20.55
N GLY A 115 2.42 -5.85 20.09
CA GLY A 115 3.39 -4.94 20.67
C GLY A 115 4.12 -5.47 21.90
N ASN A 116 4.15 -6.80 22.12
CA ASN A 116 5.04 -7.42 23.09
C ASN A 116 6.44 -7.59 22.49
N VAL A 117 7.47 -7.52 23.36
CA VAL A 117 8.88 -7.78 23.05
C VAL A 117 9.31 -9.14 23.58
#